data_AF-A0ABD5ANY7-F1
#
_entry.id   AF-A0ABD5ANY7-F1
#
_cell.length_a   1.000
_cell.length_b   1.000
_cell.length_c   1.000
_cell.angle_alpha   90.00
_cell.angle_beta   90.00
_cell.angle_gamma   90.00
#
_symmetry.space_group_name_H-M   'P 1'
#
loop_
_entity.id
_entity.type
_entity.pdbx_description
1 polymer ?
#
loop_
_entity_poly.entity_id
_entity_poly.type
_entity_poly.pdbx_seq_one_letter_code
_entity_poly.pdbx_strand_id
1 'polypeptide(L)'
;MNTKEFVKELINTVSDEYIDTYKQIYSSTLMDDKIKKDPYWFDALTFYQSLTQKDKETLFKIIKQTTIDTTSTILGIIDGPVSLDQISGDFMLTYTEKEEIIILSGDLQDEFLATIKEKDRS
;
A
#
# COMPACT_ATOMS: atom_id res chain seq x y z
N MET A 1 -1.43 -21.48 2.72
CA MET A 1 -1.69 -20.07 3.07
C MET A 1 -3.18 -19.85 3.23
N ASN A 2 -3.64 -19.15 4.27
CA ASN A 2 -5.04 -18.71 4.45
C ASN A 2 -5.20 -17.17 4.33
N THR A 3 -6.44 -16.67 4.32
CA THR A 3 -6.76 -15.23 4.20
C THR A 3 -6.04 -14.36 5.23
N LYS A 4 -5.96 -14.79 6.49
CA LYS A 4 -5.30 -14.03 7.57
C LYS A 4 -3.79 -13.95 7.38
N GLU A 5 -3.18 -15.09 7.02
CA GLU A 5 -1.76 -15.16 6.69
C GLU A 5 -1.43 -14.26 5.50
N PHE A 6 -2.24 -14.33 4.43
CA PHE A 6 -2.10 -13.47 3.27
C PHE A 6 -2.21 -11.98 3.62
N VAL A 7 -3.26 -11.58 4.35
CA VAL A 7 -3.48 -10.19 4.76
C VAL A 7 -2.34 -9.66 5.63
N LYS A 8 -1.85 -10.47 6.58
CA LYS A 8 -0.73 -10.09 7.43
C LYS A 8 0.52 -9.79 6.61
N GLU A 9 0.89 -10.69 5.70
CA GLU A 9 2.07 -10.49 4.85
C GLU A 9 1.87 -9.34 3.86
N LEU A 10 0.66 -9.18 3.32
CA LEU A 10 0.30 -8.05 2.47
C LEU A 10 0.53 -6.71 3.20
N ILE A 11 0.06 -6.58 4.44
CA ILE A 11 0.26 -5.37 5.26
C ILE A 11 1.74 -5.09 5.47
N ASN A 12 2.53 -6.11 5.83
CA ASN A 12 3.98 -5.92 6.03
C ASN A 12 4.64 -5.36 4.77
N THR A 13 4.31 -5.91 3.60
CA THR A 13 4.86 -5.46 2.32
C THR A 13 4.37 -4.05 1.94
N VAL A 14 3.08 -3.76 2.01
CA VAL A 14 2.52 -2.50 1.46
C VAL A 14 2.57 -1.31 2.42
N SER A 15 2.54 -1.55 3.74
CA SER A 15 2.55 -0.48 4.73
C SER A 15 3.95 -0.24 5.28
N ASP A 16 4.62 -1.28 5.76
CA ASP A 16 5.78 -1.09 6.63
C ASP A 16 7.07 -1.03 5.79
N GLU A 17 7.31 -2.03 4.96
CA GLU A 17 8.50 -2.08 4.08
C GLU A 17 8.48 -0.99 2.99
N TYR A 18 7.29 -0.73 2.44
CA TYR A 18 7.13 0.27 1.38
C TYR A 18 7.40 1.70 1.87
N ILE A 19 6.93 2.05 3.07
CA ILE A 19 7.13 3.40 3.62
C ILE A 19 8.59 3.65 3.98
N ASP A 20 9.28 2.65 4.54
CA ASP A 20 10.70 2.79 4.84
C ASP A 20 11.55 2.88 3.56
N THR A 21 11.17 2.15 2.51
CA THR A 21 11.74 2.31 1.17
C THR A 21 11.57 3.74 0.65
N TYR A 22 10.37 4.31 0.77
CA TYR A 22 10.11 5.69 0.33
C TYR A 22 10.89 6.72 1.16
N LYS A 23 10.95 6.56 2.49
CA LYS A 23 11.81 7.42 3.33
C LYS A 23 13.26 7.36 2.89
N GLN A 24 13.77 6.16 2.60
CA GLN A 24 15.13 5.99 2.12
C GLN A 24 15.33 6.71 0.77
N ILE A 25 14.46 6.48 -0.21
CA ILE A 25 14.53 7.12 -1.53
C ILE A 25 14.59 8.64 -1.39
N TYR A 26 13.65 9.25 -0.65
CA TYR A 26 13.60 10.70 -0.51
C TYR A 26 14.79 11.27 0.29
N SER A 27 15.32 10.53 1.26
CA SER A 27 16.45 10.98 2.09
C SER A 27 17.82 10.76 1.46
N SER A 28 17.99 9.72 0.63
CA SER A 28 19.29 9.36 0.06
C SER A 28 19.49 9.79 -1.40
N THR A 29 18.42 10.17 -2.11
CA THR A 29 18.54 10.58 -3.52
C THR A 29 19.26 11.92 -3.62
N LEU A 30 20.36 11.93 -4.37
CA LEU A 30 21.15 13.13 -4.61
C LEU A 30 20.53 13.97 -5.73
N MET A 31 20.56 15.30 -5.54
CA MET A 31 20.17 16.29 -6.55
C MET A 31 21.24 16.43 -7.64
N ASP A 32 21.36 15.42 -8.50
CA ASP A 32 22.30 15.40 -9.63
C ASP A 32 21.69 15.91 -10.95
N ASP A 33 22.49 15.94 -12.02
CA ASP A 33 22.05 16.42 -13.34
C ASP A 33 21.03 15.50 -14.03
N LYS A 34 20.89 14.25 -13.59
CA LYS A 34 19.85 13.34 -14.07
C LYS A 34 18.52 13.71 -13.42
N ILE A 35 18.49 13.89 -12.10
CA ILE A 35 17.30 14.33 -11.36
C ILE A 35 16.82 15.68 -11.87
N LYS A 36 17.71 16.65 -12.11
CA LYS A 36 17.33 17.97 -12.66
C LYS A 36 16.67 17.91 -14.04
N LYS A 37 16.85 16.82 -14.80
CA LYS A 37 16.22 16.61 -16.10
C LYS A 37 14.90 15.84 -16.01
N ASP A 38 14.54 15.37 -14.82
CA ASP A 38 13.27 14.73 -14.50
C ASP A 38 12.41 15.71 -13.68
N PRO A 39 11.46 16.44 -14.31
CA PRO A 39 10.69 17.46 -13.61
C PRO A 39 9.92 16.91 -12.41
N TYR A 40 9.40 15.68 -12.52
CA TYR A 40 8.64 15.06 -11.44
C TYR A 40 9.53 14.83 -10.21
N TRP A 41 10.68 14.17 -10.40
CA TRP A 41 11.58 13.87 -9.27
C TRP A 41 12.28 15.12 -8.74
N PHE A 42 12.60 16.08 -9.61
CA PHE A 42 13.16 17.36 -9.20
C PHE A 42 12.21 18.12 -8.27
N ASP A 43 10.94 18.26 -8.65
CA ASP A 43 9.95 18.98 -7.85
C ASP A 43 9.65 18.24 -6.55
N ALA A 44 9.49 16.91 -6.60
CA ALA A 44 9.22 16.09 -5.42
C ALA A 44 10.35 16.17 -4.38
N LEU A 45 11.62 16.07 -4.82
CA LEU A 45 12.78 16.17 -3.93
C LEU A 45 13.01 17.60 -3.43
N THR A 46 12.78 18.61 -4.27
CA THR A 46 12.85 20.03 -3.85
C THR A 46 11.81 20.32 -2.77
N PHE A 47 10.56 19.90 -2.99
CA PHE A 47 9.49 20.02 -2.00
C PHE A 47 9.89 19.31 -0.70
N TYR A 48 10.27 18.03 -0.77
CA TYR A 48 10.69 17.26 0.40
C TYR A 48 11.83 17.93 1.19
N GLN A 49 12.85 18.47 0.50
CA GLN A 49 13.98 19.15 1.14
C GLN A 49 13.57 20.46 1.83
N SER A 50 12.53 21.14 1.33
CA SER A 50 11.99 22.37 1.93
C SER A 50 11.19 22.13 3.23
N LEU A 51 10.73 20.90 3.45
CA LEU A 51 9.91 20.54 4.61
C LEU A 51 10.71 20.47 5.91
N THR A 52 10.08 20.86 7.02
CA THR A 52 10.60 20.59 8.37
C THR A 52 10.58 19.08 8.65
N GLN A 53 11.32 18.63 9.67
CA GLN A 53 11.30 17.21 10.07
C GLN A 53 9.87 16.72 10.40
N LYS A 54 9.08 17.56 11.09
CA LYS A 54 7.68 17.27 11.41
C LYS A 54 6.82 17.15 10.15
N ASP A 55 7.04 18.02 9.17
CA ASP A 55 6.27 17.99 7.92
C ASP A 55 6.65 16.79 7.06
N LYS A 56 7.92 16.36 7.06
CA LYS A 56 8.36 15.11 6.43
C LYS A 56 7.69 13.89 7.05
N GLU A 57 7.63 13.82 8.38
CA GLU A 57 6.90 12.76 9.08
C GLU A 57 5.41 12.77 8.73
N THR A 58 4.82 13.96 8.61
CA THR A 58 3.42 14.12 8.20
C THR A 58 3.20 13.65 6.76
N LEU A 59 4.10 14.00 5.83
CA LEU A 59 4.08 13.53 4.44
C LEU A 59 4.04 12.00 4.38
N PHE A 60 4.93 11.32 5.11
CA PHE A 60 4.95 9.85 5.09
C PHE A 60 3.72 9.21 5.75
N LYS A 61 3.09 9.87 6.74
CA LYS A 61 1.79 9.43 7.27
C LYS A 61 0.68 9.53 6.22
N ILE A 62 0.66 10.60 5.43
CA ILE A 62 -0.30 10.77 4.32
C ILE A 62 -0.09 9.68 3.27
N ILE A 63 1.16 9.41 2.89
CA ILE A 63 1.51 8.34 1.93
C ILE A 63 1.05 6.98 2.48
N LYS A 64 1.37 6.66 3.74
CA LYS A 64 0.95 5.41 4.40
C LYS A 64 -0.57 5.23 4.35
N GLN A 65 -1.33 6.26 4.74
CA GLN A 65 -2.78 6.19 4.74
C GLN A 65 -3.33 6.01 3.32
N THR A 66 -2.80 6.74 2.34
CA THR A 66 -3.19 6.61 0.93
C THR A 66 -2.97 5.19 0.41
N THR A 67 -1.84 4.56 0.76
CA THR A 67 -1.55 3.17 0.39
C THR A 67 -2.52 2.19 1.05
N ILE A 68 -2.84 2.38 2.33
CA ILE A 68 -3.82 1.55 3.06
C ILE A 68 -5.21 1.66 2.43
N ASP A 69 -5.68 2.88 2.16
CA ASP A 69 -7.02 3.13 1.60
C ASP A 69 -7.14 2.55 0.18
N THR A 70 -6.11 2.74 -0.64
CA THR A 70 -6.06 2.19 -2.00
C THR A 70 -6.06 0.67 -1.97
N THR A 71 -5.24 0.06 -1.10
CA THR A 71 -5.17 -1.40 -0.95
C THR A 71 -6.52 -1.95 -0.47
N SER A 72 -7.11 -1.35 0.56
CA SER A 72 -8.43 -1.74 1.07
C SER A 72 -9.52 -1.65 -0.01
N THR A 73 -9.49 -0.60 -0.83
CA THR A 73 -10.43 -0.45 -1.95
C THR A 73 -10.28 -1.58 -2.97
N ILE A 74 -9.05 -1.94 -3.35
CA ILE A 74 -8.78 -3.06 -4.26
C ILE A 74 -9.26 -4.40 -3.67
N LEU A 75 -9.02 -4.64 -2.38
CA LEU A 75 -9.53 -5.84 -1.71
C LEU A 75 -11.06 -5.87 -1.69
N GLY A 76 -11.71 -4.72 -1.44
CA GLY A 76 -13.17 -4.60 -1.52
C GLY A 76 -13.73 -4.79 -2.94
N ILE A 77 -12.95 -4.50 -3.98
CA ILE A 77 -13.34 -4.85 -5.36
C ILE A 77 -13.29 -6.37 -5.56
N ILE A 78 -12.27 -7.03 -5.02
CA ILE A 78 -12.11 -8.47 -5.13
C ILE A 78 -13.21 -9.21 -4.35
N ASP A 79 -13.54 -8.76 -3.14
CA ASP A 79 -14.58 -9.39 -2.31
C ASP A 79 -16.01 -9.09 -2.79
N GLY A 80 -16.18 -8.11 -3.69
CA GLY A 80 -17.48 -7.69 -4.23
C GLY A 80 -18.21 -6.49 -3.59
N PRO A 81 -17.94 -6.00 -2.35
CA PRO A 81 -18.65 -4.82 -1.83
C PRO A 81 -18.34 -3.51 -2.57
N VAL A 82 -17.22 -3.43 -3.29
CA VAL A 82 -16.88 -2.27 -4.14
C VAL A 82 -17.06 -2.64 -5.61
N SER A 83 -18.07 -2.06 -6.25
CA SER A 83 -18.35 -2.34 -7.67
C SER A 83 -17.45 -1.53 -8.60
N LEU A 84 -17.00 -2.16 -9.68
CA LEU A 84 -16.42 -1.46 -10.84
C LEU A 84 -17.52 -1.19 -11.86
N ASP A 85 -17.67 0.07 -12.24
CA ASP A 85 -18.66 0.47 -13.23
C ASP A 85 -18.49 -0.32 -14.54
N GLN A 86 -19.61 -0.75 -15.12
CA GLN A 86 -19.68 -1.44 -16.42
C GLN A 86 -19.06 -2.85 -16.45
N ILE A 87 -18.64 -3.39 -15.31
CA ILE A 87 -18.18 -4.78 -15.20
C ILE A 87 -19.28 -5.62 -14.54
N SER A 88 -19.68 -6.70 -15.20
CA SER A 88 -20.59 -7.70 -14.65
C SER A 88 -19.82 -8.96 -14.23
N GLY A 89 -20.04 -9.43 -13.02
CA GLY A 89 -19.47 -10.67 -12.49
C GLY A 89 -18.71 -10.47 -11.18
N ASP A 90 -18.28 -11.57 -10.58
CA ASP A 90 -17.55 -11.58 -9.32
C ASP A 90 -16.06 -11.84 -9.58
N PHE A 91 -15.20 -11.15 -8.83
CA PHE A 91 -13.77 -11.44 -8.79
C PHE A 91 -13.48 -12.50 -7.73
N MET A 92 -12.38 -13.23 -7.90
CA MET A 92 -11.94 -14.23 -6.93
C MET A 92 -10.42 -14.27 -6.89
N LEU A 93 -9.86 -14.22 -5.69
CA LEU A 93 -8.43 -14.41 -5.48
C LEU A 93 -8.17 -15.84 -5.02
N THR A 94 -7.33 -16.56 -5.76
CA THR A 94 -6.94 -17.93 -5.45
C THR A 94 -5.44 -18.07 -5.28
N TYR A 95 -5.01 -18.90 -4.35
CA TYR A 95 -3.63 -19.33 -4.16
C TYR A 95 -3.49 -20.82 -4.45
N THR A 96 -2.52 -21.20 -5.29
CA THR A 96 -2.28 -22.59 -5.65
C THR A 96 -0.95 -23.06 -5.08
N GLU A 97 -0.98 -24.14 -4.30
CA GLU A 97 0.21 -24.80 -3.76
C GLU A 97 0.05 -26.31 -3.87
N LYS A 98 1.03 -26.99 -4.47
CA LYS A 98 1.04 -28.46 -4.64
C LYS A 98 -0.28 -29.02 -5.21
N GLU A 99 -0.80 -28.37 -6.25
CA GLU A 99 -2.05 -28.71 -6.94
C GLU A 99 -3.35 -28.42 -6.16
N GLU A 100 -3.28 -27.98 -4.91
CA GLU A 100 -4.44 -27.51 -4.15
C GLU A 100 -4.72 -26.04 -4.46
N ILE A 101 -5.99 -25.71 -4.69
CA ILE A 101 -6.46 -24.33 -4.90
C ILE A 101 -7.17 -23.87 -3.62
N ILE A 102 -6.66 -22.79 -3.05
CA ILE A 102 -7.22 -22.12 -1.88
C ILE A 102 -7.87 -20.82 -2.33
N ILE A 103 -9.15 -20.63 -2.00
CA ILE A 103 -9.84 -19.35 -2.22
C ILE A 103 -9.51 -18.44 -1.04
N LEU A 104 -9.01 -17.24 -1.33
CA LEU A 104 -8.64 -16.25 -0.32
C LEU A 104 -9.66 -15.11 -0.20
N SER A 105 -10.41 -14.84 -1.27
CA SER A 105 -11.46 -13.81 -1.32
C SER A 105 -12.71 -14.18 -0.53
N GLY A 106 -13.40 -13.18 -0.02
CA GLY A 106 -14.63 -13.28 0.77
C GLY A 106 -14.66 -12.26 1.91
N ASP A 107 -13.52 -12.13 2.62
CA ASP A 107 -13.38 -11.24 3.80
C ASP A 107 -12.01 -10.50 3.80
N LEU A 108 -11.35 -10.36 2.64
CA LEU A 108 -10.02 -9.74 2.53
C LEU A 108 -10.02 -8.29 3.03
N GLN A 109 -11.00 -7.49 2.63
CA GLN A 109 -11.08 -6.08 3.00
C GLN A 109 -11.26 -5.91 4.52
N ASP A 110 -12.18 -6.68 5.10
CA ASP A 110 -12.50 -6.60 6.52
C ASP A 110 -11.33 -7.09 7.38
N GLU A 111 -10.72 -8.22 7.02
CA GLU A 111 -9.53 -8.74 7.71
C GLU A 111 -8.35 -7.75 7.61
N PHE A 112 -8.15 -7.12 6.45
CA PHE A 112 -7.10 -6.11 6.25
C PHE A 112 -7.31 -4.89 7.15
N LEU A 113 -8.50 -4.31 7.16
CA LEU A 113 -8.82 -3.14 8.00
C LEU A 113 -8.81 -3.47 9.49
N ALA A 114 -9.24 -4.67 9.89
CA ALA A 114 -9.16 -5.13 11.26
C ALA A 114 -7.70 -5.25 11.73
N THR A 115 -6.85 -5.91 10.93
CA THR A 115 -5.43 -6.10 11.25
C THR A 115 -4.67 -4.77 11.34
N ILE A 116 -4.94 -3.81 10.46
CA ILE A 116 -4.37 -2.45 10.55
C ILE A 116 -4.77 -1.75 11.85
N LYS A 117 -6.06 -1.80 12.22
CA LYS A 117 -6.56 -1.19 13.46
C LYS A 117 -5.94 -1.81 14.71
N GLU A 118 -5.64 -3.11 14.69
CA GLU A 118 -4.94 -3.79 15.78
C GLU A 118 -3.50 -3.32 15.89
N LYS A 119 -2.77 -3.19 14.77
CA LYS A 119 -1.40 -2.66 14.74
C LYS A 119 -1.29 -1.21 15.22
N ASP A 120 -2.26 -0.35 14.89
CA ASP A 120 -2.22 1.05 15.32
C ASP A 120 -2.52 1.23 16.83
N ARG A 121 -3.03 0.20 17.51
CA ARG A 121 -3.32 0.20 18.95
C ARG A 121 -2.18 -0.38 19.81
N SER A 122 -1.22 -1.08 19.19
CA SER A 122 -0.05 -1.67 19.85
C SER A 122 1.14 -0.73 19.88
#